data_AF-A0A9W9BVC7-F1
#
_entry.id   AF-A0A9W9BVC7-F1
#
_cell.length_a   1.000
_cell.length_b   1.000
_cell.length_c   1.000
_cell.angle_alpha   90.00
_cell.angle_beta   90.00
_cell.angle_gamma   90.00
#
_symmetry.space_group_name_H-M   'P 1'
#
loop_
_entity.id
_entity.type
_entity.pdbx_description
1 polymer ?
#
loop_
_entity_poly.entity_id
_entity_poly.type
_entity_poly.pdbx_seq_one_letter_code
_entity_poly.pdbx_strand_id
1 'polypeptide(L)'
;MPVKYLQRQLVSNYDPNRDHAVLPREQTRKFWQLQSDLDPHIFVDDHEYIGRGPVAQRCIRTQHLLVSANNGRNVRPSIRSLNEAFSTDVFAAVQAKDLRTYAYFTTSVLNATITIQGPDAHAQANHEGACNCQALNFLVEACGNRLTGQHFQRRVASHLITLTIIIDKAVDHFDSVYTTTEAGRRAFTDSEEGVVVSKLEGVAGTTVVADSTTRRVCIPVGGL
;
A
#
# COMPACT_ATOMS: atom_id res chain seq x y z
N MET A 1 -14.72 -12.82 5.45
CA MET A 1 -15.10 -12.19 6.73
C MET A 1 -14.18 -12.67 7.87
N PRO A 2 -12.98 -12.07 8.05
CA PRO A 2 -12.03 -12.44 9.13
C PRO A 2 -12.34 -11.77 10.48
N VAL A 3 -13.23 -10.76 10.50
CA VAL A 3 -13.48 -9.88 11.67
C VAL A 3 -14.02 -10.65 12.88
N LYS A 4 -14.82 -11.71 12.66
CA LYS A 4 -15.44 -12.50 13.74
C LYS A 4 -14.41 -13.17 14.68
N TYR A 5 -13.21 -13.45 14.18
CA TYR A 5 -12.17 -14.18 14.92
C TYR A 5 -10.91 -13.36 15.18
N LEU A 6 -10.91 -12.07 14.84
CA LEU A 6 -9.74 -11.17 14.98
C LEU A 6 -8.45 -11.77 14.38
N GLN A 7 -8.58 -12.49 13.25
CA GLN A 7 -7.48 -13.17 12.59
C GLN A 7 -7.19 -12.57 11.21
N ARG A 8 -5.92 -12.61 10.81
CA ARG A 8 -5.48 -12.12 9.49
C ARG A 8 -5.96 -13.01 8.34
N GLN A 9 -5.88 -14.33 8.54
CA GLN A 9 -6.14 -15.31 7.48
C GLN A 9 -7.63 -15.67 7.37
N LEU A 10 -8.05 -16.05 6.17
CA LEU A 10 -9.32 -16.72 5.94
C LEU A 10 -9.35 -18.07 6.67
N VAL A 11 -10.54 -18.66 6.88
CA VAL A 11 -10.71 -20.01 7.48
C VAL A 11 -9.84 -21.08 6.80
N SER A 12 -9.59 -20.90 5.52
CA SER A 12 -8.72 -21.74 4.70
C SER A 12 -7.20 -21.50 4.87
N ASN A 13 -6.77 -20.67 5.83
CA ASN A 13 -5.38 -20.22 6.05
C ASN A 13 -4.75 -19.34 4.95
N TYR A 14 -5.56 -18.81 4.02
CA TYR A 14 -5.07 -17.90 2.99
C TYR A 14 -5.09 -16.47 3.50
N ASP A 15 -4.05 -15.71 3.16
CA ASP A 15 -4.01 -14.27 3.39
C ASP A 15 -4.82 -13.58 2.29
N PRO A 16 -5.98 -12.96 2.62
CA PRO A 16 -6.81 -12.32 1.62
C PRO A 16 -6.07 -11.16 0.93
N ASN A 17 -5.12 -10.50 1.62
CA ASN A 17 -4.31 -9.41 1.05
C ASN A 17 -3.09 -9.92 0.27
N ARG A 18 -3.06 -11.20 -0.14
CA ARG A 18 -2.02 -11.77 -1.03
C ARG A 18 -2.62 -12.49 -2.24
N ASP A 19 -3.91 -12.31 -2.45
CA ASP A 19 -4.72 -13.05 -3.41
C ASP A 19 -5.34 -12.14 -4.49
N HIS A 20 -4.55 -11.17 -4.99
CA HIS A 20 -5.04 -10.16 -5.94
C HIS A 20 -4.44 -10.26 -7.36
N ALA A 21 -3.52 -11.20 -7.58
CA ALA A 21 -2.94 -11.45 -8.91
C ALA A 21 -3.56 -12.67 -9.62
N VAL A 22 -3.65 -13.82 -8.93
CA VAL A 22 -4.12 -15.10 -9.51
C VAL A 22 -5.59 -15.38 -9.16
N LEU A 23 -6.10 -14.73 -8.11
CA LEU A 23 -7.47 -14.86 -7.62
C LEU A 23 -7.95 -16.30 -7.36
N PRO A 24 -7.17 -17.24 -6.75
CA PRO A 24 -7.66 -18.57 -6.42
C PRO A 24 -8.97 -18.60 -5.62
N ARG A 25 -9.33 -17.56 -4.85
CA ARG A 25 -10.49 -17.61 -3.95
C ARG A 25 -11.71 -16.87 -4.46
N GLU A 26 -12.89 -17.41 -4.15
CA GLU A 26 -14.16 -16.79 -4.55
C GLU A 26 -14.35 -15.42 -3.91
N GLN A 27 -13.89 -15.24 -2.67
CA GLN A 27 -14.03 -13.98 -1.94
C GLN A 27 -13.23 -12.84 -2.60
N THR A 28 -12.00 -13.11 -3.01
CA THR A 28 -11.15 -12.15 -3.72
C THR A 28 -11.64 -11.94 -5.15
N ARG A 29 -12.13 -12.98 -5.85
CA ARG A 29 -12.82 -12.80 -7.15
C ARG A 29 -14.05 -11.90 -7.05
N LYS A 30 -14.88 -12.07 -6.02
CA LYS A 30 -16.06 -11.23 -5.79
C LYS A 30 -15.69 -9.79 -5.45
N PHE A 31 -14.64 -9.61 -4.66
CA PHE A 31 -14.09 -8.27 -4.39
C PHE A 31 -13.61 -7.60 -5.68
N TRP A 32 -12.89 -8.33 -6.52
CA TRP A 32 -12.43 -7.85 -7.81
C TRP A 32 -13.56 -7.54 -8.78
N GLN A 33 -14.60 -8.38 -8.83
CA GLN A 33 -15.80 -8.10 -9.63
C GLN A 33 -16.43 -6.78 -9.18
N LEU A 34 -16.64 -6.60 -7.87
CA LEU A 34 -17.19 -5.35 -7.32
C LEU A 34 -16.30 -4.13 -7.67
N GLN A 35 -14.99 -4.29 -7.55
CA GLN A 35 -14.04 -3.22 -7.86
C GLN A 35 -14.05 -2.87 -9.35
N SER A 36 -14.10 -3.86 -10.24
CA SER A 36 -14.21 -3.65 -11.69
C SER A 36 -15.56 -3.06 -12.09
N ASP A 37 -16.66 -3.48 -11.46
CA ASP A 37 -18.00 -2.96 -11.74
C ASP A 37 -18.16 -1.50 -11.26
N LEU A 38 -17.51 -1.15 -10.14
CA LEU A 38 -17.48 0.21 -9.61
C LEU A 38 -16.55 1.13 -10.41
N ASP A 39 -15.48 0.57 -10.97
CA ASP A 39 -14.46 1.26 -11.75
C ASP A 39 -13.87 2.50 -11.03
N PRO A 40 -13.29 2.35 -9.83
CA PRO A 40 -13.00 3.47 -8.93
C PRO A 40 -11.92 4.40 -9.46
N HIS A 41 -12.13 5.71 -9.33
CA HIS A 41 -11.07 6.72 -9.51
C HIS A 41 -10.08 6.76 -8.34
N ILE A 42 -10.56 6.42 -7.13
CA ILE A 42 -9.78 6.41 -5.90
C ILE A 42 -10.06 5.12 -5.13
N PHE A 43 -9.00 4.47 -4.65
CA PHE A 43 -9.05 3.27 -3.83
C PHE A 43 -8.13 3.42 -2.62
N VAL A 44 -8.65 3.12 -1.43
CA VAL A 44 -7.90 3.20 -0.16
C VAL A 44 -7.96 1.85 0.55
N ASP A 45 -6.79 1.29 0.85
CA ASP A 45 -6.59 0.03 1.56
C ASP A 45 -6.08 0.33 2.98
N ASP A 46 -6.98 0.35 3.95
CA ASP A 46 -6.69 0.65 5.36
C ASP A 46 -6.24 -0.60 6.13
N HIS A 47 -5.05 -0.54 6.73
CA HIS A 47 -4.44 -1.60 7.52
C HIS A 47 -3.87 -1.07 8.85
N GLU A 48 -3.50 -1.99 9.72
CA GLU A 48 -2.61 -1.70 10.84
C GLU A 48 -1.33 -2.53 10.73
N TYR A 49 -0.17 -1.88 10.91
CA TYR A 49 1.11 -2.59 11.01
C TYR A 49 1.42 -2.96 12.45
N ILE A 50 2.36 -3.90 12.62
CA ILE A 50 2.77 -4.42 13.93
C ILE A 50 3.43 -3.31 14.75
N GLY A 51 2.77 -2.90 15.83
CA GLY A 51 3.29 -1.88 16.76
C GLY A 51 4.12 -2.45 17.92
N ARG A 52 4.35 -3.77 17.95
CA ARG A 52 5.04 -4.44 19.07
C ARG A 52 6.53 -4.66 18.79
N GLY A 53 7.36 -4.20 19.72
CA GLY A 53 8.78 -4.54 19.83
C GLY A 53 9.70 -3.74 18.89
N PRO A 54 11.02 -3.80 19.12
CA PRO A 54 12.00 -3.18 18.24
C PRO A 54 12.11 -3.91 16.90
N VAL A 55 12.48 -3.17 15.85
CA VAL A 55 12.88 -3.71 14.54
C VAL A 55 14.17 -4.51 14.67
N ALA A 56 15.16 -3.97 15.40
CA ALA A 56 16.42 -4.63 15.73
C ALA A 56 16.98 -4.04 17.03
N GLN A 57 17.32 -4.86 18.02
CA GLN A 57 17.86 -4.42 19.32
C GLN A 57 17.15 -3.17 19.90
N ARG A 58 17.72 -1.98 19.74
CA ARG A 58 17.23 -0.67 20.24
C ARG A 58 16.48 0.19 19.20
N CYS A 59 16.37 -0.24 17.95
CA CYS A 59 15.66 0.51 16.90
C CYS A 59 14.15 0.25 16.98
N ILE A 60 13.34 1.28 17.23
CA ILE A 60 11.88 1.16 17.38
C ILE A 60 11.19 1.97 16.27
N ARG A 61 10.12 1.43 15.70
CA ARG A 61 9.24 2.19 14.81
C ARG A 61 8.39 3.14 15.62
N THR A 62 8.52 4.43 15.36
CA THR A 62 7.84 5.49 16.11
C THR A 62 6.70 6.14 15.34
N GLN A 63 6.55 5.83 14.05
CA GLN A 63 5.47 6.37 13.22
C GLN A 63 4.10 5.99 13.80
N HIS A 64 3.12 6.87 13.63
CA HIS A 64 1.72 6.60 13.95
C HIS A 64 0.94 6.15 12.71
N LEU A 65 1.38 6.60 11.54
CA LEU A 65 0.80 6.34 10.24
C LEU A 65 1.92 6.13 9.21
N LEU A 66 1.71 5.20 8.29
CA LEU A 66 2.45 5.09 7.05
C LEU A 66 1.48 5.16 5.87
N VAL A 67 1.86 5.86 4.79
CA VAL A 67 1.05 5.89 3.57
C VAL A 67 1.90 5.55 2.36
N SER A 68 1.42 4.64 1.51
CA SER A 68 1.96 4.44 0.16
C SER A 68 1.06 5.09 -0.87
N ALA A 69 1.66 5.79 -1.82
CA ALA A 69 1.03 6.04 -3.12
C ALA A 69 1.25 4.83 -4.05
N ASN A 70 0.57 4.83 -5.19
CA ASN A 70 0.68 3.82 -6.25
C ASN A 70 2.12 3.64 -6.76
N ASN A 71 2.65 2.40 -6.72
CA ASN A 71 3.97 2.04 -7.28
C ASN A 71 3.87 1.10 -8.50
N GLY A 72 2.66 0.86 -8.99
CA GLY A 72 2.39 0.02 -10.15
C GLY A 72 3.06 0.57 -11.40
N ARG A 73 3.90 -0.25 -12.04
CA ARG A 73 4.67 0.18 -13.22
C ARG A 73 3.82 0.44 -14.45
N ASN A 74 2.70 -0.28 -14.55
CA ASN A 74 1.75 -0.15 -15.65
C ASN A 74 0.75 0.99 -15.45
N VAL A 75 0.79 1.69 -14.31
CA VAL A 75 -0.06 2.87 -14.08
C VAL A 75 0.54 4.07 -14.79
N ARG A 76 -0.30 4.88 -15.43
CA ARG A 76 0.16 6.07 -16.16
C ARG A 76 0.91 7.03 -15.21
N PRO A 77 2.04 7.63 -15.64
CA PRO A 77 2.83 8.51 -14.79
C PRO A 77 2.02 9.67 -14.19
N SER A 78 1.08 10.25 -14.95
CA SER A 78 0.20 11.32 -14.48
C SER A 78 -0.65 10.93 -13.27
N ILE A 79 -1.20 9.72 -13.27
CA ILE A 79 -1.96 9.16 -12.14
C ILE A 79 -1.04 8.99 -10.94
N ARG A 80 0.17 8.43 -11.12
CA ARG A 80 1.14 8.26 -10.03
C ARG A 80 1.54 9.61 -9.42
N SER A 81 1.84 10.62 -10.24
CA SER A 81 2.19 11.96 -9.76
C SER A 81 1.05 12.62 -8.99
N LEU A 82 -0.20 12.49 -9.46
CA LEU A 82 -1.36 12.99 -8.74
C LEU A 82 -1.52 12.26 -7.39
N ASN A 83 -1.34 10.95 -7.38
CA ASN A 83 -1.41 10.13 -6.16
C ASN A 83 -0.35 10.53 -5.12
N GLU A 84 0.88 10.82 -5.55
CA GLU A 84 1.96 11.32 -4.69
C GLU A 84 1.63 12.70 -4.10
N ALA A 85 1.00 13.58 -4.88
CA ALA A 85 0.53 14.87 -4.40
C ALA A 85 -0.58 14.74 -3.34
N PHE A 86 -1.47 13.75 -3.45
CA PHE A 86 -2.44 13.44 -2.39
C PHE A 86 -1.75 12.93 -1.13
N SER A 87 -0.78 12.02 -1.25
CA SER A 87 -0.04 11.50 -0.09
C SER A 87 0.74 12.60 0.65
N THR A 88 1.26 13.59 -0.08
CA THR A 88 1.97 14.74 0.51
C THR A 88 1.04 15.57 1.41
N ASP A 89 -0.19 15.83 0.96
CA ASP A 89 -1.18 16.57 1.75
C ASP A 89 -1.64 15.78 2.98
N VAL A 90 -1.80 14.46 2.83
CA VAL A 90 -2.06 13.58 3.97
C VAL A 90 -0.94 13.67 5.00
N PHE A 91 0.32 13.67 4.56
CA PHE A 91 1.44 13.81 5.49
C PHE A 91 1.42 15.15 6.23
N ALA A 92 1.16 16.25 5.53
CA ALA A 92 1.06 17.57 6.13
C ALA A 92 -0.08 17.64 7.15
N ALA A 93 -1.27 17.13 6.81
CA ALA A 93 -2.44 17.15 7.68
C ALA A 93 -2.24 16.31 8.96
N VAL A 94 -1.62 15.14 8.84
CA VAL A 94 -1.34 14.26 9.97
C VAL A 94 -0.28 14.89 10.89
N GLN A 95 0.76 15.51 10.32
CA GLN A 95 1.76 16.25 11.09
C GLN A 95 1.17 17.47 11.81
N ALA A 96 0.20 18.17 11.20
CA ALA A 96 -0.52 19.28 11.83
C ALA A 96 -1.38 18.86 13.04
N LYS A 97 -1.56 17.55 13.26
CA LYS A 97 -2.19 16.96 14.45
C LYS A 97 -1.18 16.35 15.43
N ASP A 98 0.10 16.73 15.32
CA ASP A 98 1.21 16.19 16.11
C ASP A 98 1.39 14.66 15.99
N LEU A 99 0.94 14.09 14.87
CA LEU A 99 1.12 12.67 14.57
C LEU A 99 2.33 12.45 13.66
N ARG A 100 3.17 11.48 14.01
CA ARG A 100 4.33 11.07 13.21
C ARG A 100 3.85 10.25 12.02
N THR A 101 4.25 10.64 10.82
CA THR A 101 3.90 9.92 9.59
C THR A 101 5.11 9.82 8.67
N TYR A 102 5.08 8.85 7.76
CA TYR A 102 6.10 8.67 6.74
C TYR A 102 5.54 7.92 5.52
N ALA A 103 6.29 7.92 4.42
CA ALA A 103 6.02 7.00 3.32
C ALA A 103 6.06 5.55 3.82
N TYR A 104 5.24 4.68 3.26
CA TYR A 104 5.22 3.27 3.63
C TYR A 104 6.58 2.59 3.41
N PHE A 105 6.98 1.77 4.37
CA PHE A 105 8.17 0.94 4.29
C PHE A 105 8.00 -0.32 5.14
N THR A 106 8.76 -1.34 4.76
CA THR A 106 8.97 -2.56 5.54
C THR A 106 10.39 -2.57 6.10
N THR A 107 10.57 -3.37 7.14
CA THR A 107 11.87 -3.56 7.79
C THR A 107 12.17 -5.03 7.95
N SER A 108 13.40 -5.44 7.63
CA SER A 108 13.89 -6.78 7.93
C SER A 108 15.29 -6.72 8.55
N VAL A 109 15.66 -7.77 9.28
CA VAL A 109 16.98 -7.89 9.91
C VAL A 109 17.61 -9.19 9.46
N LEU A 110 18.81 -9.10 8.88
CA LEU A 110 19.62 -10.26 8.50
C LEU A 110 21.08 -9.92 8.74
N ASN A 111 21.84 -10.84 9.36
CA ASN A 111 23.29 -10.68 9.60
C ASN A 111 23.65 -9.31 10.21
N ALA A 112 22.94 -8.91 11.26
CA ALA A 112 23.15 -7.62 11.93
C ALA A 112 23.04 -6.40 10.98
N THR A 113 22.23 -6.49 9.92
CA THR A 113 21.90 -5.39 9.02
C THR A 113 20.41 -5.17 9.02
N ILE A 114 19.98 -3.95 9.29
CA ILE A 114 18.59 -3.52 9.11
C ILE A 114 18.42 -3.11 7.66
N THR A 115 17.48 -3.75 6.96
CA THR A 115 17.04 -3.31 5.64
C THR A 115 15.74 -2.55 5.81
N ILE A 116 15.70 -1.30 5.33
CA ILE A 116 14.48 -0.53 5.12
C ILE A 116 14.16 -0.57 3.63
N GLN A 117 12.96 -1.01 3.30
CA GLN A 117 12.52 -1.16 1.92
C GLN A 117 11.18 -0.45 1.75
N GLY A 118 11.11 0.46 0.77
CA GLY A 118 9.84 1.07 0.36
C GLY A 118 8.85 0.05 -0.20
N PRO A 119 7.68 0.51 -0.66
CA PRO A 119 6.74 -0.38 -1.33
C PRO A 119 7.35 -0.93 -2.61
N ASP A 120 7.05 -2.20 -2.92
CA ASP A 120 7.37 -2.80 -4.21
C ASP A 120 6.16 -2.67 -5.17
N ALA A 121 6.33 -3.12 -6.42
CA ALA A 121 5.27 -3.08 -7.43
C ALA A 121 4.54 -4.45 -7.57
N HIS A 122 4.54 -5.28 -6.52
CA HIS A 122 3.97 -6.63 -6.61
C HIS A 122 2.43 -6.61 -6.47
N ALA A 123 1.74 -6.89 -7.58
CA ALA A 123 0.27 -6.92 -7.67
C ALA A 123 -0.44 -8.01 -6.82
N GLN A 124 0.28 -8.78 -6.00
CA GLN A 124 -0.32 -9.76 -5.11
C GLN A 124 -1.05 -9.11 -3.92
N ALA A 125 -0.58 -7.94 -3.47
CA ALA A 125 -1.25 -7.15 -2.44
C ALA A 125 -2.47 -6.43 -3.01
N ASN A 126 -3.49 -6.18 -2.19
CA ASN A 126 -4.75 -5.58 -2.60
C ASN A 126 -4.57 -4.20 -3.26
N HIS A 127 -3.95 -3.25 -2.54
CA HIS A 127 -3.68 -1.92 -3.09
C HIS A 127 -2.82 -1.93 -4.37
N GLU A 128 -1.83 -2.82 -4.49
CA GLU A 128 -1.03 -2.93 -5.72
C GLU A 128 -1.80 -3.65 -6.84
N GLY A 129 -2.70 -4.58 -6.51
CA GLY A 129 -3.64 -5.15 -7.46
C GLY A 129 -4.52 -4.05 -8.04
N ALA A 130 -5.10 -3.20 -7.18
CA ALA A 130 -5.95 -2.08 -7.58
C ALA A 130 -5.28 -1.09 -8.55
N CYS A 131 -3.94 -1.05 -8.62
CA CYS A 131 -3.19 -0.34 -9.66
C CYS A 131 -3.57 -0.74 -11.08
N ASN A 132 -4.06 -1.95 -11.31
CA ASN A 132 -4.51 -2.41 -12.62
C ASN A 132 -5.78 -1.67 -13.12
N CYS A 133 -6.51 -0.98 -12.25
CA CYS A 133 -7.70 -0.19 -12.60
C CYS A 133 -7.38 1.25 -13.08
N GLN A 134 -6.10 1.61 -13.19
CA GLN A 134 -5.66 3.00 -13.45
C GLN A 134 -6.34 4.00 -12.50
N ALA A 135 -6.26 3.72 -11.19
CA ALA A 135 -6.84 4.53 -10.12
C ALA A 135 -5.76 5.18 -9.26
N LEU A 136 -6.14 6.21 -8.49
CA LEU A 136 -5.34 6.67 -7.36
C LEU A 136 -5.49 5.63 -6.24
N ASN A 137 -4.41 4.93 -5.90
CA ASN A 137 -4.40 3.87 -4.90
C ASN A 137 -3.55 4.26 -3.69
N PHE A 138 -4.07 3.99 -2.51
CA PHE A 138 -3.40 4.26 -1.25
C PHE A 138 -3.35 3.01 -0.39
N LEU A 139 -2.16 2.66 0.10
CA LEU A 139 -2.02 1.81 1.29
C LEU A 139 -1.88 2.73 2.49
N VAL A 140 -2.71 2.53 3.50
CA VAL A 140 -2.68 3.32 4.73
C VAL A 140 -2.47 2.38 5.90
N GLU A 141 -1.37 2.51 6.62
CA GLU A 141 -1.08 1.66 7.77
C GLU A 141 -0.91 2.45 9.07
N ALA A 142 -1.86 2.32 9.99
CA ALA A 142 -1.70 2.84 11.36
C ALA A 142 -0.88 1.87 12.25
N CYS A 143 -0.17 2.41 13.23
CA CYS A 143 0.54 1.59 14.23
C CYS A 143 -0.46 0.97 15.22
N GLY A 144 -0.79 -0.32 15.07
CA GLY A 144 -1.89 -0.94 15.84
C GLY A 144 -1.91 -2.44 16.02
N ASN A 145 -1.38 -3.20 15.07
CA ASN A 145 -1.45 -4.65 15.13
C ASN A 145 -0.63 -5.17 16.33
N ARG A 146 -1.22 -6.12 17.07
CA ARG A 146 -0.72 -6.67 18.34
C ARG A 146 -0.65 -5.67 19.51
N LEU A 147 -1.38 -4.55 19.46
CA LEU A 147 -1.49 -3.59 20.56
C LEU A 147 -2.85 -3.64 21.30
N THR A 148 -3.72 -4.60 20.96
CA THR A 148 -5.09 -4.73 21.53
C THR A 148 -5.83 -3.38 21.50
N GLY A 149 -6.37 -2.92 22.64
CA GLY A 149 -7.08 -1.64 22.76
C GLY A 149 -6.19 -0.41 22.93
N GLN A 150 -4.86 -0.58 23.00
CA GLN A 150 -3.96 0.54 23.30
C GLN A 150 -3.96 1.58 22.17
N HIS A 151 -4.03 2.85 22.55
CA HIS A 151 -4.00 3.98 21.64
C HIS A 151 -5.10 3.97 20.57
N PHE A 152 -6.22 3.26 20.78
CA PHE A 152 -7.29 3.09 19.80
C PHE A 152 -7.73 4.41 19.15
N GLN A 153 -7.93 5.47 19.96
CA GLN A 153 -8.26 6.81 19.48
C GLN A 153 -7.25 7.34 18.46
N ARG A 154 -5.94 7.22 18.73
CA ARG A 154 -4.89 7.65 17.80
C ARG A 154 -4.95 6.85 16.49
N ARG A 155 -5.17 5.53 16.57
CA ARG A 155 -5.20 4.66 15.38
C ARG A 155 -6.37 5.02 14.47
N VAL A 156 -7.56 5.15 15.05
CA VAL A 156 -8.77 5.57 14.33
C VAL A 156 -8.63 6.99 13.80
N ALA A 157 -8.08 7.92 14.59
CA ALA A 157 -7.84 9.29 14.16
C ALA A 157 -6.88 9.35 12.96
N SER A 158 -5.82 8.54 12.93
CA SER A 158 -4.91 8.47 11.78
C SER A 158 -5.65 8.11 10.49
N HIS A 159 -6.47 7.05 10.49
CA HIS A 159 -7.26 6.66 9.32
C HIS A 159 -8.28 7.73 8.95
N LEU A 160 -9.01 8.29 9.94
CA LEU A 160 -10.02 9.30 9.69
C LEU A 160 -9.41 10.56 9.04
N ILE A 161 -8.28 11.06 9.56
CA ILE A 161 -7.59 12.21 8.98
C ILE A 161 -7.19 11.91 7.53
N THR A 162 -6.62 10.74 7.27
CA THR A 162 -6.23 10.35 5.90
C THR A 162 -7.42 10.31 4.95
N LEU A 163 -8.51 9.65 5.34
CA LEU A 163 -9.71 9.55 4.51
C LEU A 163 -10.36 10.91 4.27
N THR A 164 -10.47 11.75 5.30
CA THR A 164 -11.00 13.12 5.16
C THR A 164 -10.19 13.92 4.16
N ILE A 165 -8.85 13.91 4.26
CA ILE A 165 -8.00 14.66 3.33
C ILE A 165 -8.11 14.14 1.90
N ILE A 166 -8.14 12.82 1.71
CA ILE A 166 -8.30 12.23 0.38
C ILE A 166 -9.66 12.61 -0.23
N ILE A 167 -10.74 12.51 0.55
CA ILE A 167 -12.09 12.82 0.07
C ILE A 167 -12.24 14.32 -0.20
N ASP A 168 -11.88 15.19 0.74
CA ASP A 168 -12.01 16.64 0.59
C ASP A 168 -11.20 17.12 -0.61
N LYS A 169 -9.94 16.66 -0.75
CA LYS A 169 -9.11 17.00 -1.90
C LYS A 169 -9.68 16.47 -3.21
N ALA A 170 -10.29 15.28 -3.22
CA ALA A 170 -10.93 14.75 -4.42
C ALA A 170 -12.16 15.55 -4.83
N VAL A 171 -12.93 16.07 -3.86
CA VAL A 171 -14.07 16.96 -4.13
C VAL A 171 -13.57 18.31 -4.64
N ASP A 172 -12.62 18.93 -3.95
CA ASP A 172 -12.09 20.26 -4.30
C ASP A 172 -11.37 20.27 -5.65
N HIS A 173 -10.80 19.12 -6.06
CA HIS A 173 -10.08 18.96 -7.32
C HIS A 173 -10.73 17.91 -8.23
N PHE A 174 -12.06 17.82 -8.22
CA PHE A 174 -12.84 16.83 -8.98
C PHE A 174 -12.38 16.69 -10.43
N ASP A 175 -12.31 17.81 -11.17
CA ASP A 175 -11.95 17.81 -12.60
C ASP A 175 -10.55 17.25 -12.83
N SER A 176 -9.61 17.56 -11.92
CA SER A 176 -8.23 17.07 -12.01
C SER A 176 -8.17 15.56 -11.77
N VAL A 177 -8.88 15.04 -10.77
CA VAL A 177 -8.95 13.61 -10.47
C VAL A 177 -9.60 12.85 -11.60
N TYR A 178 -10.80 13.29 -12.01
CA TYR A 178 -11.59 12.66 -13.05
C TYR A 178 -10.81 12.64 -14.38
N THR A 179 -10.36 13.81 -14.85
CA THR A 179 -9.68 13.92 -16.14
C THR A 179 -8.36 13.16 -16.15
N THR A 180 -7.56 13.23 -15.08
CA THR A 180 -6.27 12.51 -15.01
C THR A 180 -6.45 11.00 -15.08
N THR A 181 -7.46 10.48 -14.37
CA THR A 181 -7.76 9.05 -14.32
C THR A 181 -8.34 8.58 -15.66
N GLU A 182 -9.35 9.26 -16.19
CA GLU A 182 -9.99 8.89 -17.47
C GLU A 182 -9.04 9.01 -18.66
N ALA A 183 -8.25 10.08 -18.71
CA ALA A 183 -7.20 10.22 -19.73
C ALA A 183 -6.13 9.14 -19.56
N GLY A 184 -5.79 8.77 -18.32
CA GLY A 184 -4.85 7.69 -18.06
C GLY A 184 -5.37 6.32 -18.51
N ARG A 185 -6.66 6.03 -18.28
CA ARG A 185 -7.34 4.82 -18.76
C ARG A 185 -7.32 4.74 -20.29
N ARG A 186 -7.76 5.80 -20.97
CA ARG A 186 -7.73 5.88 -22.45
C ARG A 186 -6.31 5.73 -22.99
N ALA A 187 -5.36 6.48 -22.42
CA ALA A 187 -3.97 6.38 -22.84
C ALA A 187 -3.38 5.00 -22.58
N PHE A 188 -3.85 4.25 -21.58
CA PHE A 188 -3.42 2.86 -21.36
C PHE A 188 -4.03 1.91 -22.40
N THR A 189 -5.32 2.05 -22.74
CA THR A 189 -6.00 1.19 -23.72
C THR A 189 -5.56 1.42 -25.15
N ASP A 190 -5.21 2.66 -25.49
CA ASP A 190 -4.84 3.07 -26.85
C ASP A 190 -3.34 2.91 -27.12
N SER A 191 -2.57 2.53 -26.09
CA SER A 191 -1.11 2.44 -26.15
C SER A 191 -0.61 1.13 -26.73
N GLU A 192 0.48 1.22 -27.50
CA GLU A 192 1.29 0.07 -27.94
C GLU A 192 2.54 -0.14 -27.05
N GLU A 193 2.70 0.65 -25.98
CA GLU A 193 3.77 0.49 -25.00
C GLU A 193 3.70 -0.91 -24.38
N GLY A 194 4.87 -1.52 -24.17
CA GLY A 194 4.94 -2.84 -23.53
C GLY A 194 4.43 -2.79 -22.09
N VAL A 195 3.63 -3.79 -21.72
CA VAL A 195 3.20 -4.00 -20.33
C VAL A 195 4.35 -4.62 -19.54
N VAL A 196 4.68 -4.04 -18.39
CA VAL A 196 5.67 -4.59 -17.47
C VAL A 196 5.05 -5.78 -16.74
N VAL A 197 5.59 -6.97 -17.01
CA VAL A 197 5.21 -8.21 -16.32
C VAL A 197 6.29 -8.58 -15.30
N SER A 198 5.95 -8.53 -14.02
CA SER A 198 6.83 -9.02 -12.95
C SER A 198 6.48 -10.47 -12.64
N LYS A 199 7.18 -11.42 -13.26
CA LYS A 199 7.00 -12.86 -13.00
C LYS A 199 7.55 -13.22 -11.62
N LEU A 200 6.75 -13.88 -10.80
CA LEU A 200 7.16 -14.49 -9.53
C LEU A 200 6.74 -15.95 -9.55
N GLU A 201 7.45 -16.76 -10.34
CA GLU A 201 7.39 -18.22 -10.20
C GLU A 201 8.67 -18.68 -9.52
N GLY A 202 8.58 -18.91 -8.21
CA GLY A 202 9.47 -19.85 -7.56
C GLY A 202 9.00 -21.26 -7.89
N VAL A 203 9.44 -21.82 -9.01
CA VAL A 203 9.53 -23.28 -9.13
C VAL A 203 10.70 -23.69 -8.23
N ALA A 204 10.49 -24.70 -7.39
CA ALA A 204 11.52 -25.21 -6.50
C ALA A 204 12.81 -25.49 -7.29
N GLY A 205 13.90 -24.79 -6.94
CA GLY A 205 15.22 -24.95 -7.57
C GLY A 205 15.63 -23.84 -8.54
N THR A 206 14.85 -22.78 -8.75
CA THR A 206 15.29 -21.63 -9.56
C THR A 206 15.13 -20.31 -8.83
N THR A 207 16.25 -19.71 -8.43
CA THR A 207 16.29 -18.32 -7.97
C THR A 207 16.40 -17.42 -9.20
N VAL A 208 15.31 -16.76 -9.57
CA VAL A 208 15.35 -15.66 -10.53
C VAL A 208 15.39 -14.36 -9.75
N VAL A 209 16.52 -13.65 -9.80
CA VAL A 209 16.64 -12.30 -9.28
C VAL A 209 16.12 -11.35 -10.36
N ALA A 210 14.93 -10.80 -10.15
CA ALA A 210 14.49 -9.63 -10.91
C ALA A 210 14.92 -8.38 -10.14
N ASP A 211 16.11 -7.87 -10.45
CA ASP A 211 16.46 -6.51 -10.06
C ASP A 211 15.60 -5.55 -10.87
N SER A 212 14.83 -4.75 -10.15
CA SER A 212 14.31 -3.54 -10.75
C SER A 212 14.05 -2.51 -9.65
N THR A 213 15.03 -1.63 -9.49
CA THR A 213 14.88 -0.30 -8.87
C THR A 213 14.57 -0.32 -7.37
N THR A 214 15.34 -1.08 -6.60
CA THR A 214 15.16 -1.13 -5.14
C THR A 214 15.45 0.22 -4.47
N ARG A 215 14.42 0.89 -3.91
CA ARG A 215 14.58 1.92 -2.86
C ARG A 215 14.94 1.24 -1.54
N ARG A 216 16.14 0.65 -1.49
CA ARG A 216 16.64 -0.14 -0.36
C ARG A 216 17.74 0.64 0.35
N VAL A 217 17.61 0.77 1.66
CA VAL A 217 18.67 1.31 2.53
C VAL A 217 19.08 0.24 3.52
N CYS A 218 20.39 -0.02 3.62
CA CYS A 218 20.97 -0.99 4.55
C CYS A 218 21.75 -0.25 5.64
N ILE A 219 21.47 -0.55 6.90
CA ILE A 219 22.13 0.07 8.07
C ILE A 219 22.80 -1.03 8.91
N PRO A 220 24.13 -0.97 9.18
CA PRO A 220 24.81 -1.90 10.09
C PRO A 220 24.35 -1.71 11.54
N VAL A 221 24.05 -2.80 12.25
CA VAL A 221 23.59 -2.78 13.65
C VAL A 221 24.70 -2.35 14.62
N GLY A 222 25.97 -2.36 14.22
CA GLY A 222 27.12 -1.92 15.04
C GLY A 222 27.43 -0.41 15.02
N GLY A 223 26.59 0.41 14.40
CA GLY A 223 26.80 1.86 14.26
C GLY A 223 25.86 2.76 15.09
N LEU A 224 25.12 2.21 16.06
CA LEU A 224 24.17 2.93 16.93
C LEU A 224 24.39 2.59 18.41
#